data_AF-A0A8S4S6T0-F1
#
_entry.id   AF-A0A8S4S6T0-F1
#
_cell.length_a   1.000
_cell.length_b   1.000
_cell.length_c   1.000
_cell.angle_alpha   90.00
_cell.angle_beta   90.00
_cell.angle_gamma   90.00
#
_symmetry.space_group_name_H-M   'P 1'
#
loop_
_entity.id
_entity.type
_entity.pdbx_description
1 polymer ?
#
loop_
_entity_poly.entity_id
_entity_poly.type
_entity_poly.pdbx_seq_one_letter_code
_entity_poly.pdbx_strand_id
1 'polypeptide(L)'
;MEFHRLMPASIQYPTLVAGRPAPTVIWLIDGTPAPQYVGEKTDTHVVVNKLDITHVKRSHLNTTFKCRASNTKLVSPQEKSVRLEMNLKPTLVLIQSKPATLSSERYVSLSCVAEGSRPPAQLTWFKDNRKFKRGKVCIIFISIYLTPSDT
;
A
#
# COMPACT_ATOMS: atom_id res chain seq x y z
N MET A 1 -19.21 9.23 2.63
CA MET A 1 -18.18 10.10 2.01
C MET A 1 -17.08 9.19 1.48
N GLU A 2 -16.81 9.31 0.18
CA GLU A 2 -15.93 8.44 -0.61
C GLU A 2 -14.47 8.48 -0.15
N PHE A 3 -13.87 7.31 0.08
CA PHE A 3 -12.42 7.17 0.15
C PHE A 3 -11.87 6.78 -1.22
N HIS A 4 -11.91 7.70 -2.19
CA HIS A 4 -11.03 7.64 -3.36
C HIS A 4 -9.64 8.19 -3.00
N ARG A 5 -9.00 7.67 -1.95
CA ARG A 5 -7.58 7.99 -1.70
C ARG A 5 -6.72 7.04 -2.51
N LEU A 6 -6.38 7.50 -3.71
CA LEU A 6 -5.26 7.03 -4.52
C LEU A 6 -3.99 6.90 -3.67
N MET A 7 -3.01 6.14 -4.19
CA MET A 7 -1.63 6.15 -3.67
C MET A 7 -1.21 7.59 -3.35
N PRO A 8 -0.89 7.93 -2.09
CA PRO A 8 -0.47 9.29 -1.75
C PRO A 8 0.86 9.60 -2.44
N ALA A 9 1.00 10.79 -3.03
CA ALA A 9 2.24 11.19 -3.72
C ALA A 9 3.45 11.24 -2.77
N SER A 10 3.20 11.53 -1.49
CA SER A 10 4.19 11.57 -0.41
C SER A 10 3.60 11.15 0.93
N ILE A 11 4.42 10.57 1.81
CA ILE A 11 4.04 10.17 3.18
C ILE A 11 5.07 10.72 4.17
N GLN A 12 4.59 11.19 5.31
CA GLN A 12 5.40 11.74 6.39
C GLN A 12 5.13 10.98 7.70
N TYR A 13 6.19 10.54 8.37
CA TYR A 13 6.09 9.92 9.70
C TYR A 13 6.88 10.74 10.73
N PRO A 14 6.20 11.58 11.53
CA PRO A 14 6.86 12.29 12.63
C PRO A 14 7.08 11.35 13.82
N THR A 15 8.28 11.43 14.41
CA THR A 15 8.62 10.75 15.67
C THR A 15 9.19 11.77 16.63
N LEU A 16 8.67 11.81 17.86
CA LEU A 16 9.23 12.58 18.97
C LEU A 16 9.69 11.60 20.06
N VAL A 17 10.96 11.68 20.44
CA VAL A 17 11.55 10.80 21.45
C VAL A 17 12.28 11.65 22.49
N ALA A 18 11.99 11.39 23.76
CA ALA A 18 12.65 12.04 24.89
C ALA A 18 13.53 11.03 25.66
N GLY A 19 14.67 11.47 26.19
CA GLY A 19 15.56 10.64 27.00
C GLY A 19 16.72 11.42 27.64
N ARG A 20 17.28 10.85 28.72
CA ARG A 20 18.50 11.33 29.38
C ARG A 20 19.55 10.21 29.45
N PRO A 21 20.75 10.37 28.88
CA PRO A 21 21.14 11.40 27.91
C PRO A 21 20.25 11.42 26.65
N ALA A 22 20.40 12.46 25.81
CA ALA A 22 19.60 12.59 24.58
C ALA A 22 19.71 11.32 23.72
N PRO A 23 18.58 10.71 23.32
CA PRO A 23 18.63 9.49 22.52
C PRO A 23 19.06 9.79 21.08
N THR A 24 19.74 8.85 20.45
CA THR A 24 19.98 8.82 19.01
C THR A 24 18.79 8.13 18.33
N VAL A 25 18.19 8.78 17.34
CA VAL A 25 17.02 8.28 16.62
C VAL A 25 17.37 8.02 15.16
N ILE A 26 17.17 6.77 14.71
CA ILE A 26 17.39 6.35 13.33
C ILE A 26 16.11 5.72 12.74
N TRP A 27 15.96 5.83 11.42
CA TRP A 27 14.97 5.04 10.69
C TRP A 27 15.59 3.77 10.10
N LEU A 28 14.83 2.69 10.09
CA LEU A 28 15.09 1.48 9.34
C LEU A 28 13.95 1.27 8.33
N ILE A 29 14.30 1.06 7.07
CA ILE A 29 13.38 0.76 5.97
C ILE A 29 13.59 -0.71 5.60
N ASP A 30 12.59 -1.55 5.84
CA ASP A 30 12.69 -3.02 5.69
C ASP A 30 13.92 -3.61 6.40
N GLY A 31 14.25 -3.06 7.57
CA GLY A 31 15.40 -3.49 8.38
C GLY A 31 16.74 -2.84 8.00
N THR A 32 16.82 -2.13 6.88
CA THR A 32 18.03 -1.42 6.45
C THR A 32 18.08 -0.02 7.06
N PRO A 33 19.16 0.39 7.73
CA PRO A 33 19.31 1.75 8.24
C PRO A 33 19.22 2.79 7.11
N ALA A 34 18.43 3.84 7.33
CA ALA A 34 18.26 4.95 6.39
C ALA A 34 18.86 6.22 7.02
N PRO A 35 20.20 6.39 6.96
CA PRO A 35 20.92 7.46 7.65
C PRO A 35 20.62 8.85 7.09
N GLN A 36 20.02 8.95 5.89
CA GLN A 36 19.58 10.22 5.30
C GLN A 36 18.43 10.87 6.07
N TYR A 37 17.70 10.11 6.90
CA TYR A 37 16.63 10.62 7.75
C TYR A 37 17.16 10.81 9.18
N VAL A 38 17.97 11.87 9.38
CA VAL A 38 18.54 12.21 10.68
C VAL A 38 17.54 13.04 11.48
N GLY A 39 17.39 12.73 12.77
CA GLY A 39 16.50 13.49 13.66
C GLY A 39 17.12 14.83 14.03
N GLU A 40 16.31 15.87 14.00
CA GLU A 40 16.68 17.19 14.51
C GLU A 40 16.56 17.18 16.04
N LYS A 41 17.62 17.64 16.73
CA LYS A 41 17.55 17.85 18.18
C LYS A 41 16.75 19.12 18.42
N THR A 42 15.59 18.98 19.04
CA THR A 42 14.76 20.13 19.43
C THR A 42 15.17 20.64 20.81
N ASP A 43 15.65 19.76 21.69
CA ASP A 43 16.09 20.09 23.06
C ASP A 43 17.23 19.14 23.50
N THR A 44 17.90 19.48 24.60
CA THR A 44 18.90 18.69 25.34
C THR A 44 18.49 17.25 25.61
N HIS A 45 17.19 16.96 25.64
CA HIS A 45 16.65 15.63 25.94
C HIS A 45 15.62 15.13 24.93
N VAL A 46 15.32 15.90 23.87
CA VAL A 46 14.26 15.58 22.91
C VAL A 46 14.80 15.62 21.49
N VAL A 47 14.57 14.52 20.76
CA VAL A 47 14.90 14.38 19.34
C VAL A 47 13.62 14.16 18.56
N VAL A 48 13.43 14.98 17.53
CA VAL A 48 12.33 14.83 16.57
C VAL A 48 12.90 14.36 15.26
N ASN A 49 12.40 13.25 14.75
CA ASN A 49 12.80 12.71 13.45
C ASN A 49 11.58 12.62 12.53
N LYS A 50 11.75 13.08 11.29
CA LYS A 50 10.72 13.06 10.27
C LYS A 50 11.20 12.25 9.07
N LEU A 51 10.48 11.18 8.77
CA LEU A 51 10.68 10.40 7.55
C LEU A 51 9.77 10.94 6.45
N ASP A 52 10.37 11.53 5.41
CA ASP A 52 9.68 12.04 4.23
C ASP A 52 9.97 11.14 3.02
N ILE A 53 8.93 10.45 2.54
CA ILE A 53 9.00 9.60 1.34
C ILE A 53 8.37 10.35 0.19
N THR A 54 9.19 10.81 -0.74
CA THR A 54 8.74 11.47 -1.98
C THR A 54 8.51 10.42 -3.07
N HIS A 55 7.44 10.57 -3.84
CA HIS A 55 7.11 9.73 -5.00
C HIS A 55 6.86 8.26 -4.62
N VAL A 56 5.79 8.03 -3.87
CA VAL A 56 5.41 6.66 -3.46
C VAL A 56 5.07 5.82 -4.69
N LYS A 57 5.78 4.70 -4.87
CA LYS A 57 5.58 3.72 -5.94
C LYS A 57 4.80 2.51 -5.43
N ARG A 58 4.16 1.77 -6.34
CA ARG A 58 3.52 0.47 -6.03
C ARG A 58 4.46 -0.52 -5.33
N SER A 59 5.76 -0.48 -5.64
CA SER A 59 6.78 -1.35 -5.04
C SER A 59 7.03 -1.10 -3.56
N HIS A 60 6.66 0.08 -3.02
CA HIS A 60 6.76 0.34 -1.58
C HIS A 60 5.62 -0.30 -0.78
N LEU A 61 4.71 -1.03 -1.44
CA LEU A 61 3.64 -1.74 -0.76
C LEU A 61 4.27 -2.75 0.20
N ASN A 62 3.74 -2.83 1.42
CA ASN A 62 4.24 -3.72 2.47
C ASN A 62 5.62 -3.36 3.03
N THR A 63 6.25 -2.26 2.60
CA THR A 63 7.48 -1.75 3.22
C THR A 63 7.22 -1.40 4.69
N THR A 64 8.15 -1.79 5.56
CA THR A 64 8.08 -1.55 7.00
C THR A 64 9.05 -0.43 7.37
N PHE A 65 8.50 0.68 7.85
CA PHE A 65 9.26 1.80 8.38
C PHE A 65 9.33 1.68 9.89
N LYS A 66 10.54 1.60 10.42
CA LYS A 66 10.79 1.41 11.84
C LYS A 66 11.66 2.55 12.36
N CYS A 67 11.16 3.27 13.34
CA CYS A 67 11.94 4.22 14.11
C CYS A 67 12.59 3.47 15.28
N ARG A 68 13.91 3.60 15.42
CA ARG A 68 14.69 3.02 16.51
C ARG A 68 15.40 4.13 17.27
N ALA A 69 15.14 4.21 18.56
CA ALA A 69 15.76 5.14 19.49
C ALA A 69 16.72 4.42 20.44
N SER A 70 17.96 4.88 20.53
CA SER A 70 18.98 4.33 21.42
C SER A 70 19.53 5.44 22.32
N ASN A 71 19.47 5.24 23.65
CA ASN A 71 19.96 6.20 24.63
C ASN A 71 21.40 5.87 25.05
N THR A 72 21.65 4.65 25.54
CA THR A 72 22.98 4.16 25.91
C THR A 72 23.17 2.72 25.43
N LYS A 73 24.40 2.23 25.40
CA LYS A 73 24.71 0.82 25.07
C LYS A 73 24.25 -0.18 26.14
N LEU A 74 23.82 0.31 27.32
CA LEU A 74 23.39 -0.50 28.45
C LEU A 74 21.91 -0.89 28.38
N VAL A 75 21.12 -0.16 27.58
CA VAL A 75 19.66 -0.35 27.48
C VAL A 75 19.31 -0.70 26.04
N SER A 76 18.47 -1.72 25.89
CA SER A 76 17.95 -2.11 24.58
C SER A 76 17.24 -0.94 23.89
N PRO A 77 17.51 -0.69 22.60
CA PRO A 77 16.83 0.36 21.84
C PRO A 77 15.31 0.19 21.87
N GLN A 78 14.60 1.30 21.94
CA GLN A 78 13.14 1.34 21.79
C GLN A 78 12.78 1.45 20.32
N GLU A 79 11.76 0.71 19.88
CA GLU A 79 11.37 0.63 18.48
C GLU A 79 9.87 0.85 18.31
N LYS A 80 9.50 1.59 17.25
CA LYS A 80 8.13 1.66 16.75
C LYS A 80 8.15 1.45 15.25
N SER A 81 7.23 0.62 14.75
CA SER A 81 7.14 0.32 13.33
C SER A 81 5.75 0.62 12.77
N VAL A 82 5.73 1.08 11.53
CA VAL A 82 4.54 1.24 10.70
C VAL A 82 4.77 0.51 9.39
N ARG A 83 3.76 -0.25 8.95
CA ARG A 83 3.79 -0.93 7.66
C ARG A 83 3.00 -0.12 6.65
N LEU A 84 3.57 0.09 5.47
CA LEU A 84 2.92 0.85 4.42
C LEU A 84 1.87 -0.01 3.71
N GLU A 85 0.62 0.38 3.92
CA GLU A 85 -0.52 -0.13 3.18
C GLU A 85 -0.99 0.93 2.17
N MET A 86 -1.41 0.48 0.98
CA MET A 86 -1.82 1.39 -0.08
C MET A 86 -3.07 0.89 -0.79
N ASN A 87 -3.87 1.86 -1.23
CA ASN A 87 -4.98 1.63 -2.14
C ASN A 87 -4.47 1.75 -3.59
N LEU A 88 -4.36 0.61 -4.26
CA LEU A 88 -3.90 0.51 -5.64
C LEU A 88 -5.11 0.28 -6.55
N LYS A 89 -5.24 1.11 -7.58
CA LYS A 89 -6.17 0.85 -8.69
C LYS A 89 -5.73 -0.42 -9.44
N PRO A 90 -6.64 -1.12 -10.16
CA PRO A 90 -6.24 -2.16 -11.09
C PRO A 90 -5.22 -1.64 -12.12
N THR A 91 -4.26 -2.47 -12.50
CA THR A 91 -3.39 -2.24 -13.67
C THR A 91 -4.01 -2.73 -14.96
N LEU A 92 -4.89 -3.73 -14.86
CA LEU A 92 -5.50 -4.41 -15.98
C LEU A 92 -6.95 -4.75 -15.64
N VAL A 93 -7.83 -4.57 -16.64
CA VAL A 93 -9.24 -4.97 -16.58
C VAL A 93 -9.60 -5.57 -17.95
N LEU A 94 -10.02 -6.83 -17.98
CA LEU A 94 -10.29 -7.58 -19.21
C LEU A 94 -11.56 -8.42 -19.09
N ILE A 95 -12.25 -8.59 -20.21
CA ILE A 95 -13.38 -9.53 -20.34
C ILE A 95 -12.88 -10.73 -21.15
N GLN A 96 -12.64 -11.87 -20.50
CA GLN A 96 -11.99 -13.04 -21.12
C GLN A 96 -12.97 -13.94 -21.89
N SER A 97 -14.24 -14.02 -21.48
CA SER A 97 -15.22 -14.98 -22.02
C SER A 97 -16.27 -14.30 -22.91
N LYS A 98 -15.86 -13.47 -23.87
CA LYS A 98 -16.80 -12.78 -24.77
C LYS A 98 -17.10 -13.67 -26.00
N PRO A 99 -18.30 -14.27 -26.14
CA PRO A 99 -18.62 -15.02 -27.35
C PRO A 99 -18.72 -14.09 -28.56
N ALA A 100 -18.34 -14.60 -29.74
CA ALA A 100 -18.38 -13.87 -31.00
C ALA A 100 -19.82 -13.55 -31.44
N THR A 101 -20.77 -14.44 -31.13
CA THR A 101 -22.18 -14.30 -31.46
C THR A 101 -23.07 -14.65 -30.27
N LEU A 102 -24.16 -13.92 -30.12
CA LEU A 102 -25.18 -14.19 -29.10
C LEU A 102 -26.42 -14.75 -29.80
N SER A 103 -26.87 -15.94 -29.40
CA SER A 103 -28.13 -16.52 -29.85
C SER A 103 -29.24 -16.20 -28.86
N SER A 104 -30.46 -15.98 -29.37
CA SER A 104 -31.64 -15.86 -28.51
C SER A 104 -31.80 -17.12 -27.65
N GLU A 105 -32.33 -16.93 -26.44
CA GLU A 105 -32.66 -18.01 -25.48
C GLU A 105 -31.47 -18.83 -24.95
N ARG A 106 -30.23 -18.49 -25.31
CA ARG A 106 -29.03 -19.11 -24.73
C ARG A 106 -28.42 -18.24 -23.62
N TYR A 107 -28.08 -18.88 -22.51
CA TYR A 107 -27.29 -18.25 -21.46
C TYR A 107 -25.82 -18.15 -21.88
N VAL A 108 -25.20 -17.02 -21.57
CA VAL A 108 -23.79 -16.76 -21.81
C VAL A 108 -23.11 -16.41 -20.50
N SER A 109 -21.95 -17.01 -20.26
CA SER A 109 -21.08 -16.67 -19.15
C SER A 109 -20.03 -15.66 -19.60
N LEU A 110 -20.04 -14.47 -19.01
CA LEU A 110 -19.02 -13.45 -19.21
C LEU A 110 -18.14 -13.38 -17.96
N SER A 111 -16.83 -13.44 -18.14
CA SER A 111 -15.86 -13.35 -17.05
C SER A 111 -15.10 -12.03 -17.17
N CYS A 112 -15.17 -11.19 -16.14
CA CYS A 112 -14.36 -9.98 -16.03
C CYS A 112 -13.28 -10.21 -14.97
N VAL A 113 -12.05 -9.92 -15.35
CA VAL A 113 -10.86 -10.07 -14.53
C VAL A 113 -10.26 -8.69 -14.31
N ALA A 114 -9.94 -8.38 -13.06
CA ALA A 114 -9.17 -7.21 -12.68
C ALA A 114 -7.95 -7.60 -11.84
N GLU A 115 -6.83 -7.00 -12.18
CA GLU A 115 -5.51 -7.38 -11.69
C GLU A 115 -4.79 -6.16 -11.09
N GLY A 116 -3.92 -6.40 -10.09
CA GLY A 116 -3.09 -5.36 -9.47
C GLY A 116 -3.82 -4.38 -8.54
N SER A 117 -5.08 -4.66 -8.19
CA SER A 117 -5.86 -3.85 -7.26
C SER A 117 -5.59 -4.23 -5.80
N ARG A 118 -5.52 -3.24 -4.92
CA ARG A 118 -5.57 -3.43 -3.46
C ARG A 118 -6.41 -2.31 -2.85
N PRO A 119 -7.44 -2.58 -2.03
CA PRO A 119 -8.07 -3.90 -1.83
C PRO A 119 -8.63 -4.47 -3.16
N PRO A 120 -9.14 -5.72 -3.17
CA PRO A 120 -9.74 -6.32 -4.35
C PRO A 120 -10.80 -5.39 -5.00
N ALA A 121 -10.74 -5.24 -6.32
CA ALA A 121 -11.55 -4.25 -7.05
C ALA A 121 -13.03 -4.61 -7.10
N GLN A 122 -13.92 -3.65 -6.85
CA GLN A 122 -15.35 -3.87 -7.04
C GLN A 122 -15.74 -3.75 -8.51
N LEU A 123 -16.05 -4.89 -9.15
CA LEU A 123 -16.48 -4.93 -10.55
C LEU A 123 -17.99 -4.77 -10.68
N THR A 124 -18.41 -3.86 -11.56
CA THR A 124 -19.83 -3.65 -11.90
C THR A 124 -20.03 -3.78 -13.40
N TRP A 125 -21.01 -4.57 -13.81
CA TRP A 125 -21.38 -4.75 -15.20
C TRP A 125 -22.37 -3.69 -15.67
N PHE A 126 -22.17 -3.20 -16.90
CA PHE A 126 -23.07 -2.28 -17.58
C PHE A 126 -23.44 -2.85 -18.95
N LYS A 127 -24.69 -2.65 -19.36
CA LYS A 127 -25.17 -2.91 -20.72
C LYS A 127 -25.91 -1.65 -21.18
N ASP A 128 -25.55 -1.13 -22.35
CA ASP A 128 -26.16 0.08 -22.93
C ASP A 128 -26.20 1.26 -21.94
N ASN A 129 -25.07 1.46 -21.24
CA ASN A 129 -24.89 2.46 -20.19
C ASN A 129 -25.83 2.31 -18.96
N ARG A 130 -26.47 1.15 -18.79
CA ARG A 130 -27.32 0.84 -17.64
C ARG A 130 -26.68 -0.27 -16.81
N LYS A 131 -26.69 -0.11 -15.49
CA LYS A 131 -26.16 -1.13 -14.56
C LYS A 131 -26.90 -2.45 -14.80
N PHE A 132 -26.14 -3.49 -15.13
CA PHE A 132 -26.67 -4.80 -15.39
C PHE A 132 -27.01 -5.49 -14.06
N LYS A 133 -28.28 -5.84 -13.86
CA LYS A 133 -28.81 -6.40 -12.60
C LYS A 133 -29.43 -7.79 -12.75
N ARG A 134 -29.53 -8.33 -13.97
CA ARG A 134 -30.27 -9.57 -14.28
C ARG A 134 -29.30 -10.70 -14.62
N GLY A 135 -29.27 -11.78 -13.82
CA GLY A 135 -28.38 -12.93 -14.02
C GLY A 135 -27.41 -13.15 -12.85
N LYS A 136 -26.64 -14.25 -12.88
CA LYS A 136 -25.57 -14.50 -11.89
C LYS A 136 -24.30 -13.76 -12.30
N VAL A 137 -23.91 -12.75 -11.52
CA VAL A 137 -22.65 -12.02 -11.70
C VAL A 137 -21.56 -12.73 -10.90
N CYS A 138 -20.58 -13.32 -11.58
CA CYS A 138 -19.40 -13.90 -10.94
C CYS A 138 -18.23 -12.93 -11.10
N ILE A 139 -17.70 -12.46 -9.97
CA ILE A 139 -16.52 -11.59 -9.91
C ILE A 139 -15.34 -12.49 -9.57
N ILE A 140 -14.39 -12.62 -10.50
CA ILE A 140 -13.17 -13.40 -10.27
C ILE A 140 -12.06 -12.44 -9.88
N PHE A 141 -11.61 -12.55 -8.63
CA PHE A 141 -10.43 -11.84 -8.15
C PHE A 141 -9.21 -12.69 -8.45
N ILE A 142 -8.31 -12.20 -9.30
CA ILE A 142 -6.97 -12.79 -9.40
C ILE A 142 -6.08 -12.00 -8.44
N SER A 143 -5.86 -12.56 -7.26
CA SER A 143 -4.76 -12.13 -6.40
C SER A 143 -3.46 -12.59 -7.06
N ILE A 144 -2.81 -11.68 -7.78
CA ILE A 144 -1.44 -11.91 -8.22
C ILE A 144 -0.59 -11.91 -6.93
N TYR A 145 -0.14 -13.09 -6.51
CA TYR A 145 0.99 -13.15 -5.59
C TYR A 145 2.15 -12.56 -6.37
N LEU A 146 2.61 -11.37 -5.98
CA LEU A 146 3.90 -10.86 -6.45
C LEU A 146 4.94 -11.85 -5.94
N THR A 147 5.34 -12.80 -6.78
CA THR A 147 6.55 -13.58 -6.52
C THR A 147 7.72 -12.62 -6.65
N PRO A 148 8.61 -12.52 -5.64
CA PRO A 148 9.83 -11.74 -5.75
C PRO A 148 10.79 -12.53 -6.64
N SER A 149 10.61 -12.44 -7.95
CA SER A 149 11.49 -13.04 -8.94
C SER A 149 11.39 -12.24 -10.24
N ASP A 150 11.87 -11.00 -10.21
CA ASP A 150 12.48 -10.38 -11.37
C ASP A 150 13.42 -9.26 -10.90
N THR A 151 14.70 -9.46 -11.26
CA THR A 151 15.94 -8.70 -10.96
C THR A 151 16.56 -8.84 -9.57
#